data_AF-A0A8C7WU35-F1
#
_entry.id   AF-A0A8C7WU35-F1
#
_cell.length_a   1.000
_cell.length_b   1.000
_cell.length_c   1.000
_cell.angle_alpha   90.00
_cell.angle_beta   90.00
_cell.angle_gamma   90.00
#
_symmetry.space_group_name_H-M   'P 1'
#
loop_
_entity.id
_entity.type
_entity.pdbx_description
1 polymer ?
#
loop_
_entity_poly.entity_id
_entity_poly.type
_entity_poly.pdbx_seq_one_letter_code
_entity_poly.pdbx_strand_id
1 'polypeptide(L)'
;MKKKFKKKYEIKNEVCGILASWSHFLFVMAGGRNKPAALSPPASPPDQPSSDSISFFMLTGRIPVPRLCSETWMNVQVGDIIKLENNQFVTADLLLLSSSEPLNLVYVETAELDGETNLKVRQALPVTGELGEDIGKLADFNGEVRCEPPNNRLDRFTGTLTFAGQKYSLDNEKILLRGCTLRNTEWCFGLVLFAGPETKLMQNCGRSTFKRTSIDRLMNILVLCIFGFLAFMCFVLAIGNYIWETNEGSGFTVFLPREDGVSAGFSTFLTFWSYIIILNTVVPISLYVSVEIIRLGNSFYIDWDRKMYHANSDTPAEARTTTLNEELGQIKYVFSDKTGTLTQNIMVFNKCSINGKSYAQA
;
A
#
# COMPACT_ATOMS: atom_id res chain seq x y z
N MET A 1 56.12 8.29 25.42
CA MET A 1 55.00 9.24 25.16
C MET A 1 54.20 8.97 23.88
N LYS A 2 54.81 8.75 22.70
CA LYS A 2 54.08 8.53 21.43
C LYS A 2 53.15 7.28 21.37
N LYS A 3 53.46 6.20 22.10
CA LYS A 3 52.62 4.97 22.15
C LYS A 3 51.35 5.11 23.03
N LYS A 4 51.37 5.92 24.09
CA LYS A 4 50.21 6.14 24.98
C LYS A 4 49.18 7.09 24.37
N PHE A 5 49.62 8.12 23.64
CA PHE A 5 48.73 9.02 22.89
C PHE A 5 47.99 8.32 21.75
N LYS A 6 48.64 7.36 21.08
CA LYS A 6 48.03 6.56 20.01
C LYS A 6 46.86 5.71 20.54
N LYS A 7 47.04 5.03 21.68
CA LYS A 7 46.01 4.20 22.32
C LYS A 7 44.81 5.01 22.84
N LYS A 8 45.05 6.23 23.37
CA LYS A 8 43.99 7.15 23.83
C LYS A 8 43.16 7.72 22.67
N TYR A 9 43.78 7.95 21.51
CA TYR A 9 43.10 8.35 20.26
C TYR A 9 42.34 7.19 19.60
N GLU A 10 42.89 5.97 19.63
CA GLU A 10 42.25 4.75 19.13
C GLU A 10 40.96 4.43 19.91
N ILE A 11 41.02 4.49 21.24
CA ILE A 11 39.84 4.31 22.11
C ILE A 11 38.82 5.42 21.88
N LYS A 12 39.24 6.68 21.72
CA LYS A 12 38.31 7.79 21.46
C LYS A 12 37.61 7.64 20.10
N ASN A 13 38.29 7.13 19.08
CA ASN A 13 37.70 6.87 17.76
C ASN A 13 36.79 5.63 17.75
N GLU A 14 37.13 4.57 18.48
CA GLU A 14 36.25 3.40 18.64
C GLU A 14 35.01 3.73 19.46
N VAL A 15 35.14 4.49 20.55
CA VAL A 15 34.01 5.01 21.33
C VAL A 15 33.11 5.89 20.45
N CYS A 16 33.69 6.74 19.59
CA CYS A 16 32.91 7.58 18.68
C CYS A 16 32.22 6.76 17.57
N GLY A 17 32.88 5.72 17.05
CA GLY A 17 32.30 4.79 16.05
C GLY A 17 31.18 3.92 16.62
N ILE A 18 31.33 3.44 17.86
CA ILE A 18 30.30 2.68 18.57
C ILE A 18 29.16 3.60 18.99
N LEU A 19 29.42 4.79 19.54
CA LEU A 19 28.37 5.77 19.84
C LEU A 19 27.64 6.26 18.57
N ALA A 20 28.31 6.34 17.42
CA ALA A 20 27.69 6.63 16.13
C ALA A 20 26.84 5.45 15.61
N SER A 21 27.30 4.21 15.81
CA SER A 21 26.52 3.01 15.50
C SER A 21 25.29 2.90 16.41
N TRP A 22 25.44 3.23 17.70
CA TRP A 22 24.36 3.27 18.68
C TRP A 22 23.42 4.45 18.48
N SER A 23 23.90 5.63 18.06
CA SER A 23 23.03 6.76 17.73
C SER A 23 22.23 6.49 16.46
N HIS A 24 22.83 5.83 15.47
CA HIS A 24 22.13 5.37 14.27
C HIS A 24 21.13 4.25 14.61
N PHE A 25 21.47 3.34 15.52
CA PHE A 25 20.60 2.27 16.00
C PHE A 25 19.43 2.83 16.85
N LEU A 26 19.69 3.75 17.78
CA LEU A 26 18.66 4.47 18.53
C LEU A 26 17.80 5.34 17.61
N PHE A 27 18.35 5.95 16.55
CA PHE A 27 17.59 6.71 15.56
C PHE A 27 16.67 5.81 14.72
N VAL A 28 17.14 4.62 14.34
CA VAL A 28 16.32 3.58 13.68
C VAL A 28 15.22 3.06 14.62
N MET A 29 15.55 2.83 15.90
CA MET A 29 14.61 2.36 16.92
C MET A 29 13.60 3.42 17.37
N ALA A 30 13.97 4.72 17.33
CA ALA A 30 13.09 5.86 17.65
C ALA A 30 12.18 6.28 16.48
N GLY A 31 12.17 5.54 15.37
CA GLY A 31 11.29 5.81 14.24
C GLY A 31 11.75 6.94 13.32
N GLY A 32 13.07 7.18 13.22
CA GLY A 32 13.64 8.07 12.22
C GLY A 32 13.24 7.64 10.81
N ARG A 33 12.39 8.46 10.16
CA ARG A 33 11.93 8.23 8.78
C ARG A 33 13.07 8.47 7.80
N ASN A 34 13.88 7.46 7.53
CA ASN A 34 14.56 7.40 6.24
C ASN A 34 13.59 6.75 5.25
N LYS A 35 13.03 7.57 4.34
CA LYS A 35 12.35 7.07 3.15
C LYS A 35 13.36 6.19 2.39
N PRO A 36 13.16 4.87 2.24
CA PRO A 36 13.88 4.14 1.21
C PRO A 36 13.44 4.70 -0.14
N ALA A 37 14.38 4.87 -1.07
CA ALA A 37 14.07 5.17 -2.45
C ALA A 37 13.05 4.15 -2.96
N ALA A 38 11.97 4.62 -3.59
CA ALA A 38 11.01 3.77 -4.25
C ALA A 38 11.76 2.90 -5.27
N LEU A 39 11.89 1.61 -4.98
CA LEU A 39 12.32 0.64 -5.97
C LEU A 39 11.23 0.67 -7.04
N SER A 40 11.58 1.11 -8.24
CA SER A 40 10.70 1.02 -9.40
C SER A 40 10.24 -0.44 -9.55
N PRO A 41 8.94 -0.70 -9.81
CA PRO A 41 8.49 -2.05 -10.08
C PRO A 41 9.31 -2.64 -11.24
N PRO A 42 9.67 -3.93 -11.20
CA PRO A 42 10.35 -4.57 -12.30
C PRO A 42 9.50 -4.44 -13.56
N ALA A 43 10.16 -4.10 -14.68
CA ALA A 43 9.52 -3.99 -15.98
C ALA A 43 8.79 -5.29 -16.31
N SER A 44 7.49 -5.19 -16.60
CA SER A 44 6.71 -6.28 -17.16
C SER A 44 7.28 -6.70 -18.52
N PRO A 45 7.30 -8.02 -18.84
CA PRO A 45 7.77 -8.50 -20.14
C PRO A 45 6.94 -7.89 -21.29
N PRO A 46 7.54 -7.74 -22.49
CA PRO A 46 6.82 -7.20 -23.64
C PRO A 46 5.82 -8.24 -24.17
N ASP A 47 4.71 -7.74 -24.72
CA ASP A 47 3.69 -8.46 -25.50
C ASP A 47 2.54 -9.14 -24.73
N GLN A 48 1.69 -8.31 -24.10
CA GLN A 48 0.22 -8.48 -24.06
C GLN A 48 -0.43 -7.09 -24.21
N PRO A 49 -1.57 -6.92 -24.93
CA PRO A 49 -2.19 -5.61 -25.11
C PRO A 49 -2.56 -5.05 -23.73
N SER A 50 -1.92 -3.96 -23.33
CA SER A 50 -2.09 -3.40 -21.99
C SER A 50 -3.53 -2.92 -21.80
N SER A 51 -4.22 -3.55 -20.85
CA SER A 51 -5.53 -3.15 -20.31
C SER A 51 -5.56 -1.75 -19.66
N ASP A 52 -4.45 -1.01 -19.74
CA ASP A 52 -4.24 0.30 -19.13
C ASP A 52 -4.44 1.46 -20.10
N SER A 53 -4.74 1.19 -21.38
CA SER A 53 -5.03 2.21 -22.37
C SER A 53 -6.53 2.47 -22.45
N ILE A 54 -6.94 3.73 -22.23
CA ILE A 54 -8.32 4.12 -22.54
C ILE A 54 -8.30 5.36 -23.42
N SER A 55 -9.23 5.39 -24.36
CA SER A 55 -9.42 6.50 -25.29
C SER A 55 -10.23 7.61 -24.61
N PHE A 56 -9.59 8.71 -24.28
CA PHE A 56 -10.23 9.87 -23.67
C PHE A 56 -10.03 11.13 -24.54
N PHE A 57 -10.97 12.06 -24.50
CA PHE A 57 -10.79 13.36 -25.12
C PHE A 57 -9.88 14.21 -24.23
N MET A 58 -8.79 14.70 -24.82
CA MET A 58 -8.21 15.95 -24.35
C MET A 58 -8.88 17.11 -25.10
N LEU A 59 -9.81 17.80 -24.43
CA LEU A 59 -10.15 19.19 -24.77
C LEU A 59 -9.06 20.13 -24.21
N THR A 60 -7.79 19.79 -24.41
CA THR A 60 -6.76 20.80 -24.19
C THR A 60 -6.78 21.71 -25.40
N GLY A 61 -6.82 23.03 -25.19
CA GLY A 61 -6.67 24.07 -26.22
C GLY A 61 -5.32 24.07 -26.94
N ARG A 62 -4.72 22.89 -27.15
CA ARG A 62 -3.46 22.63 -27.83
C ARG A 62 -3.64 22.01 -29.22
N ILE A 63 -4.86 21.60 -29.61
CA ILE A 63 -5.15 20.99 -30.91
C ILE A 63 -6.34 21.69 -31.58
N PRO A 64 -6.22 22.15 -32.84
CA PRO A 64 -7.27 22.93 -33.53
C PRO A 64 -8.46 22.09 -34.03
N VAL A 65 -8.50 20.78 -33.78
CA VAL A 65 -9.58 19.87 -34.22
C VAL A 65 -9.90 18.89 -33.09
N PRO A 66 -11.17 18.76 -32.65
CA PRO A 66 -11.54 17.80 -31.62
C PRO A 66 -11.33 16.38 -32.14
N ARG A 67 -10.50 15.59 -31.45
CA ARG A 67 -10.20 14.19 -31.78
C ARG A 67 -10.11 13.36 -30.50
N LEU A 68 -10.54 12.10 -30.60
CA LEU A 68 -10.31 11.10 -29.56
C LEU A 68 -8.83 10.70 -29.56
N CYS A 69 -8.21 10.73 -28.38
CA CYS A 69 -6.82 10.32 -28.20
C CYS A 69 -6.77 9.17 -27.19
N SER A 70 -5.93 8.17 -27.45
CA SER A 70 -5.64 7.14 -26.46
C SER A 70 -4.63 7.67 -25.46
N GLU A 71 -4.97 7.66 -24.17
CA GLU A 71 -4.15 8.21 -23.10
C GLU A 71 -4.12 7.29 -21.88
N THR A 72 -3.13 7.49 -21.01
CA THR A 72 -3.02 6.73 -19.76
C THR A 72 -3.96 7.27 -18.69
N TRP A 73 -4.42 6.40 -17.79
CA TRP A 73 -5.36 6.78 -16.72
C TRP A 73 -4.83 7.88 -15.80
N MET A 74 -3.51 8.00 -15.68
CA MET A 74 -2.85 9.01 -14.85
C MET A 74 -3.05 10.44 -15.38
N ASN A 75 -3.37 10.60 -16.67
CA ASN A 75 -3.53 11.91 -17.31
C ASN A 75 -4.97 12.43 -17.26
N VAL A 76 -5.93 11.64 -16.77
CA VAL A 76 -7.35 11.99 -16.69
C VAL A 76 -7.58 13.10 -15.67
N GLN A 77 -8.23 14.19 -16.08
CA GLN A 77 -8.58 15.32 -15.22
C GLN A 77 -10.10 15.51 -15.12
N VAL A 78 -10.52 16.22 -14.07
CA VAL A 78 -11.93 16.59 -13.88
C VAL A 78 -12.36 17.50 -15.02
N GLY A 79 -13.51 17.18 -15.65
CA GLY A 79 -14.02 17.91 -16.81
C GLY A 79 -13.64 17.30 -18.16
N ASP A 80 -12.75 16.29 -18.21
CA ASP A 80 -12.48 15.57 -19.44
C ASP A 80 -13.67 14.70 -19.86
N ILE A 81 -13.87 14.56 -21.17
CA ILE A 81 -14.87 13.65 -21.73
C ILE A 81 -14.18 12.35 -22.14
N ILE A 82 -14.77 11.25 -21.75
CA ILE A 82 -14.18 9.93 -21.82
C ILE A 82 -15.04 9.06 -22.71
N LYS A 83 -14.45 8.34 -23.68
CA LYS A 83 -15.12 7.28 -24.42
C LYS A 83 -14.74 5.94 -23.78
N LEU A 84 -15.74 5.17 -23.36
CA LEU A 84 -15.55 3.80 -22.92
C LEU A 84 -16.14 2.86 -23.95
N GLU A 85 -15.42 1.77 -24.24
CA GLU A 85 -15.87 0.70 -25.10
C GLU A 85 -16.36 -0.50 -24.27
N ASN A 86 -17.10 -1.40 -24.92
CA ASN A 86 -17.62 -2.61 -24.27
C ASN A 86 -16.49 -3.41 -23.57
N ASN A 87 -16.76 -3.88 -22.37
CA ASN A 87 -15.84 -4.62 -21.49
C ASN A 87 -14.64 -3.79 -20.96
N GLN A 88 -14.64 -2.47 -21.08
CA GLN A 88 -13.63 -1.62 -20.44
C GLN A 88 -14.01 -1.24 -19.01
N PHE A 89 -12.98 -1.03 -18.19
CA PHE A 89 -13.11 -0.54 -16.82
C PHE A 89 -13.32 0.97 -16.79
N VAL A 90 -14.20 1.41 -15.90
CA VAL A 90 -14.41 2.83 -15.61
C VAL A 90 -13.29 3.33 -14.68
N THR A 91 -12.55 4.36 -15.10
CA THR A 91 -11.34 4.84 -14.41
C THR A 91 -11.55 5.91 -13.35
N ALA A 92 -12.64 6.65 -13.48
CA ALA A 92 -12.99 7.80 -12.66
C ALA A 92 -14.50 7.80 -12.43
N ASP A 93 -15.03 8.64 -11.55
CA ASP A 93 -16.48 8.74 -11.41
C ASP A 93 -17.00 9.64 -12.54
N LEU A 94 -17.77 9.07 -13.45
CA LEU A 94 -18.22 9.71 -14.69
C LEU A 94 -19.71 10.05 -14.62
N LEU A 95 -20.08 11.21 -15.15
CA LEU A 95 -21.46 11.51 -15.53
C LEU A 95 -21.72 10.98 -16.93
N LEU A 96 -22.72 10.12 -17.09
CA LEU A 96 -23.07 9.56 -18.39
C LEU A 96 -23.70 10.63 -19.30
N LEU A 97 -23.09 10.85 -20.47
CA LEU A 97 -23.56 11.83 -21.46
C LEU A 97 -24.40 11.18 -22.55
N SER A 98 -23.84 10.19 -23.25
CA SER A 98 -24.48 9.47 -24.35
C SER A 98 -24.03 8.01 -24.39
N SER A 99 -24.81 7.17 -25.05
CA SER A 99 -24.53 5.74 -25.22
C SER A 99 -25.02 5.23 -26.57
N SER A 100 -24.46 4.10 -27.02
CA SER A 100 -24.87 3.38 -28.23
C SER A 100 -26.29 2.79 -28.15
N GLU A 101 -26.76 2.43 -26.95
CA GLU A 101 -28.03 1.71 -26.78
C GLU A 101 -29.26 2.63 -26.87
N PRO A 102 -30.43 2.09 -27.27
CA PRO A 102 -31.66 2.88 -27.31
C PRO A 102 -32.00 3.44 -25.93
N LEU A 103 -32.58 4.65 -25.92
CA LEU A 103 -32.91 5.41 -24.69
C LEU A 103 -31.68 5.83 -23.86
N ASN A 104 -30.47 5.74 -24.42
CA ASN A 104 -29.20 6.05 -23.76
C ASN A 104 -28.98 5.25 -22.46
N LEU A 105 -29.35 3.96 -22.51
CA LEU A 105 -29.13 3.03 -21.42
C LEU A 105 -27.71 2.49 -21.46
N VAL A 106 -27.16 2.19 -20.29
CA VAL A 106 -25.85 1.58 -20.15
C VAL A 106 -25.96 0.47 -19.11
N TYR A 107 -25.36 -0.68 -19.41
CA TYR A 107 -25.28 -1.79 -18.46
C TYR A 107 -23.88 -1.82 -17.84
N VAL A 108 -23.84 -1.80 -16.51
CA VAL A 108 -22.58 -1.89 -15.76
C VAL A 108 -22.59 -3.05 -14.80
N GLU A 109 -21.47 -3.75 -14.74
CA GLU A 109 -21.16 -4.76 -13.73
C GLU A 109 -20.48 -4.08 -12.54
N THR A 110 -21.00 -4.30 -11.33
CA THR A 110 -20.47 -3.69 -10.08
C THR A 110 -19.82 -4.71 -9.15
N ALA A 111 -19.43 -5.89 -9.67
CA ALA A 111 -18.88 -6.98 -8.89
C ALA A 111 -17.67 -6.57 -8.02
N GLU A 112 -16.84 -5.62 -8.47
CA GLU A 112 -15.69 -5.12 -7.69
C GLU A 112 -16.05 -4.13 -6.57
N LEU A 113 -17.22 -3.49 -6.65
CA LEU A 113 -17.66 -2.46 -5.71
C LEU A 113 -18.51 -3.04 -4.58
N ASP A 114 -19.48 -3.89 -4.92
CA ASP A 114 -20.47 -4.43 -3.99
C ASP A 114 -20.66 -5.95 -4.06
N GLY A 115 -19.90 -6.64 -4.92
CA GLY A 115 -20.02 -8.09 -5.09
C GLY A 115 -21.33 -8.53 -5.75
N GLU A 116 -22.08 -7.62 -6.37
CA GLU A 116 -23.28 -7.98 -7.12
C GLU A 116 -22.91 -8.39 -8.55
N THR A 117 -23.38 -9.57 -8.97
CA THR A 117 -23.15 -10.10 -10.33
C THR A 117 -24.18 -9.65 -11.36
N ASN A 118 -25.25 -9.00 -10.91
CA ASN A 118 -26.30 -8.51 -11.80
C ASN A 118 -25.85 -7.23 -12.48
N LEU A 119 -26.14 -7.12 -13.78
CA LEU A 119 -25.92 -5.88 -14.51
C LEU A 119 -26.88 -4.80 -14.00
N LYS A 120 -26.32 -3.67 -13.58
CA LYS A 120 -27.09 -2.48 -13.21
C LYS A 120 -27.30 -1.64 -14.44
N VAL A 121 -28.54 -1.21 -14.65
CA VAL A 121 -28.90 -0.29 -15.72
C VAL A 121 -28.68 1.14 -15.22
N ARG A 122 -27.97 1.94 -16.02
CA ARG A 122 -27.77 3.38 -15.84
C ARG A 122 -28.32 4.09 -17.07
N GLN A 123 -28.81 5.31 -16.90
CA GLN A 123 -29.44 6.06 -17.99
C GLN A 123 -28.86 7.46 -18.09
N ALA A 124 -28.48 7.87 -19.30
CA ALA A 124 -28.03 9.23 -19.56
C ALA A 124 -29.21 10.21 -19.52
N LEU A 125 -28.93 11.51 -19.34
CA LEU A 125 -29.99 12.50 -19.53
C LEU A 125 -30.45 12.49 -20.99
N PRO A 126 -31.76 12.56 -21.28
CA PRO A 126 -32.25 12.60 -22.65
C PRO A 126 -31.61 13.71 -23.49
N VAL A 127 -31.39 14.87 -22.85
CA VAL A 127 -30.83 16.07 -23.49
C VAL A 127 -29.35 15.91 -23.85
N THR A 128 -28.57 15.18 -23.05
CA THR A 128 -27.17 14.88 -23.39
C THR A 128 -27.08 13.68 -24.34
N GLY A 129 -28.06 12.78 -24.31
CA GLY A 129 -28.12 11.64 -25.20
C GLY A 129 -28.22 12.01 -26.68
N GLU A 130 -28.86 13.14 -27.00
CA GLU A 130 -28.94 13.67 -28.38
C GLU A 130 -27.57 14.06 -28.98
N LEU A 131 -26.53 14.18 -28.15
CA LEU A 131 -25.15 14.41 -28.62
C LEU A 131 -24.62 13.22 -29.42
N GLY A 132 -25.10 12.00 -29.13
CA GLY A 132 -24.73 10.78 -29.85
C GLY A 132 -23.22 10.50 -29.84
N GLU A 133 -22.72 9.96 -30.95
CA GLU A 133 -21.28 9.75 -31.20
C GLU A 133 -20.62 10.95 -31.92
N ASP A 134 -21.36 12.05 -32.13
CA ASP A 134 -20.86 13.21 -32.86
C ASP A 134 -19.82 13.98 -32.03
N ILE A 135 -18.54 13.72 -32.33
CA ILE A 135 -17.38 14.34 -31.68
C ILE A 135 -17.46 15.87 -31.66
N GLY A 136 -17.96 16.49 -32.75
CA GLY A 136 -18.11 17.94 -32.83
C GLY A 136 -19.11 18.48 -31.79
N LYS A 137 -20.25 17.81 -31.61
CA LYS A 137 -21.27 18.23 -30.63
C LYS A 137 -20.79 18.04 -29.19
N LEU A 138 -20.05 16.97 -28.94
CA LEU A 138 -19.43 16.70 -27.63
C LEU A 138 -18.33 17.72 -27.32
N ALA A 139 -17.58 18.19 -28.31
CA ALA A 139 -16.58 19.24 -28.14
C ALA A 139 -17.19 20.62 -27.88
N ASP A 140 -18.33 20.91 -28.52
CA ASP A 140 -19.10 22.14 -28.31
C ASP A 140 -19.99 22.08 -27.06
N PHE A 141 -19.99 20.96 -26.33
CA PHE A 141 -20.80 20.79 -25.13
C PHE A 141 -20.34 21.76 -24.02
N ASN A 142 -21.16 22.78 -23.77
CA ASN A 142 -20.94 23.76 -22.71
C ASN A 142 -21.99 23.59 -21.61
N GLY A 143 -21.63 22.85 -20.56
CA GLY A 143 -22.48 22.61 -19.40
C GLY A 143 -21.72 22.78 -18.08
N GLU A 144 -22.41 23.27 -17.05
CA GLU A 144 -21.87 23.40 -15.69
C GLU A 144 -22.50 22.31 -14.80
N VAL A 145 -21.67 21.42 -14.24
CA VAL A 145 -22.12 20.43 -13.27
C VAL A 145 -21.78 20.90 -11.86
N ARG A 146 -22.79 21.02 -11.00
CA ARG A 146 -22.62 21.24 -9.56
C ARG A 146 -22.99 19.98 -8.82
N CYS A 147 -22.07 19.40 -8.06
CA CYS A 147 -22.30 18.18 -7.28
C CYS A 147 -21.95 18.40 -5.81
N GLU A 148 -22.41 17.47 -4.97
CA GLU A 148 -21.99 17.38 -3.57
C GLU A 148 -20.47 17.11 -3.45
N PRO A 149 -19.83 17.45 -2.31
CA PRO A 149 -18.43 17.12 -2.10
C PRO A 149 -18.18 15.60 -2.13
N PRO A 150 -16.94 15.16 -2.48
CA PRO A 150 -16.56 13.76 -2.48
C PRO A 150 -16.94 13.05 -1.17
N ASN A 151 -17.65 11.93 -1.28
CA ASN A 151 -18.12 11.14 -0.16
C ASN A 151 -17.91 9.65 -0.41
N ASN A 152 -18.03 8.84 0.65
CA ASN A 152 -17.84 7.39 0.59
C ASN A 152 -19.15 6.61 0.37
N ARG A 153 -20.26 7.27 0.06
CA ARG A 153 -21.57 6.62 -0.11
C ARG A 153 -21.79 6.24 -1.57
N LEU A 154 -21.67 4.95 -1.88
CA LEU A 154 -21.80 4.41 -3.25
C LEU A 154 -23.24 4.49 -3.78
N ASP A 155 -24.23 4.51 -2.89
CA ASP A 155 -25.66 4.50 -3.18
C ASP A 155 -26.23 5.89 -3.48
N ARG A 156 -25.64 6.94 -2.89
CA ARG A 156 -26.15 8.30 -2.95
C ARG A 156 -25.27 9.21 -3.78
N PHE A 157 -25.83 9.84 -4.80
CA PHE A 157 -25.22 10.97 -5.49
C PHE A 157 -26.26 12.06 -5.69
N THR A 158 -25.89 13.32 -5.47
CA THR A 158 -26.75 14.46 -5.73
C THR A 158 -25.98 15.54 -6.47
N GLY A 159 -26.47 15.92 -7.64
CA GLY A 159 -25.93 17.02 -8.42
C GLY A 159 -26.96 17.71 -9.29
N THR A 160 -26.53 18.75 -10.00
CA THR A 160 -27.34 19.49 -10.96
C THR A 160 -26.48 19.85 -12.16
N LEU A 161 -26.90 19.43 -13.35
CA LEU A 161 -26.33 19.85 -14.62
C LEU A 161 -27.09 21.09 -15.12
N THR A 162 -26.39 22.18 -15.38
CA THR A 162 -26.92 23.35 -16.07
C THR A 162 -26.47 23.31 -17.52
N PHE A 163 -27.39 23.09 -18.45
CA PHE A 163 -27.11 22.99 -19.89
C PHE A 163 -28.17 23.76 -20.69
N ALA A 164 -27.74 24.56 -21.66
CA ALA A 164 -28.61 25.40 -22.49
C ALA A 164 -29.61 26.27 -21.68
N GLY A 165 -29.18 26.77 -20.51
CA GLY A 165 -30.01 27.58 -19.61
C GLY A 165 -31.04 26.81 -18.76
N GLN A 166 -31.13 25.49 -18.92
CA GLN A 166 -32.00 24.60 -18.14
C GLN A 166 -31.20 23.83 -17.09
N LYS A 167 -31.85 23.51 -15.97
CA LYS A 167 -31.26 22.73 -14.87
C LYS A 167 -31.85 21.33 -14.81
N TYR A 168 -31.00 20.32 -14.79
CA TYR A 168 -31.35 18.91 -14.70
C TYR A 168 -30.78 18.31 -13.42
N SER A 169 -31.60 17.58 -12.65
CA SER A 169 -31.14 16.88 -11.46
C SER A 169 -30.33 15.64 -11.83
N LEU A 170 -29.21 15.45 -11.14
CA LEU A 170 -28.35 14.28 -11.27
C LEU A 170 -28.50 13.39 -10.06
N ASP A 171 -28.84 12.13 -10.31
CA ASP A 171 -29.00 11.08 -9.32
C ASP A 171 -27.94 10.00 -9.53
N ASN A 172 -27.86 9.03 -8.61
CA ASN A 172 -26.89 7.94 -8.71
C ASN A 172 -27.02 7.17 -10.03
N GLU A 173 -28.23 6.99 -10.56
CA GLU A 173 -28.50 6.27 -11.81
C GLU A 173 -27.85 6.87 -13.06
N LYS A 174 -27.42 8.14 -13.00
CA LYS A 174 -26.81 8.88 -14.11
C LYS A 174 -25.28 8.90 -14.06
N ILE A 175 -24.68 8.30 -13.03
CA ILE A 175 -23.22 8.23 -12.85
C ILE A 175 -22.70 6.80 -13.00
N LEU A 176 -21.48 6.70 -13.53
CA LEU A 176 -20.68 5.48 -13.56
C LEU A 176 -19.55 5.64 -12.54
N LEU A 177 -19.43 4.69 -11.62
CA LEU A 177 -18.39 4.73 -10.58
C LEU A 177 -17.10 4.08 -11.06
N ARG A 178 -15.96 4.54 -10.54
CA ARG A 178 -14.69 3.85 -10.74
C ARG A 178 -14.76 2.40 -10.24
N GLY A 179 -14.23 1.47 -11.02
CA GLY A 179 -14.27 0.02 -10.71
C GLY A 179 -15.50 -0.71 -11.25
N CYS A 180 -16.46 0.00 -11.85
CA CYS A 180 -17.46 -0.63 -12.68
C CYS A 180 -16.84 -1.11 -14.01
N THR A 181 -17.40 -2.19 -14.57
CA THR A 181 -17.06 -2.65 -15.92
C THR A 181 -18.25 -2.42 -16.84
N LEU A 182 -18.03 -1.77 -17.98
CA LEU A 182 -19.05 -1.59 -19.00
C LEU A 182 -19.37 -2.94 -19.66
N ARG A 183 -20.65 -3.31 -19.76
CA ARG A 183 -21.09 -4.57 -20.39
C ARG A 183 -22.25 -4.28 -21.33
N ASN A 184 -22.45 -5.15 -22.32
CA ASN A 184 -23.61 -5.13 -23.23
C ASN A 184 -23.95 -3.73 -23.80
N THR A 185 -22.93 -2.90 -23.99
CA THR A 185 -23.04 -1.54 -24.50
C THR A 185 -21.79 -1.33 -25.37
N GLU A 186 -21.95 -1.04 -26.65
CA GLU A 186 -20.81 -0.92 -27.58
C GLU A 186 -19.88 0.23 -27.19
N TRP A 187 -20.47 1.40 -26.92
CA TRP A 187 -19.73 2.56 -26.42
C TRP A 187 -20.60 3.45 -25.53
N CYS A 188 -19.93 4.19 -24.64
CA CYS A 188 -20.55 5.31 -23.93
C CYS A 188 -19.58 6.48 -23.78
N PHE A 189 -20.13 7.70 -23.73
CA PHE A 189 -19.38 8.90 -23.38
C PHE A 189 -19.73 9.36 -21.97
N GLY A 190 -18.71 9.66 -21.17
CA GLY A 190 -18.87 10.14 -19.81
C GLY A 190 -18.01 11.38 -19.54
N LEU A 191 -18.53 12.33 -18.75
CA LEU A 191 -17.78 13.48 -18.24
C LEU A 191 -17.19 13.15 -16.88
N VAL A 192 -15.89 13.38 -16.67
CA VAL A 192 -15.23 13.12 -15.39
C VAL A 192 -15.73 14.09 -14.32
N LEU A 193 -16.35 13.57 -13.26
CA LEU A 193 -16.77 14.33 -12.08
C LEU A 193 -15.71 14.31 -10.99
N PHE A 194 -15.26 13.10 -10.60
CA PHE A 194 -14.21 12.92 -9.60
C PHE A 194 -13.10 12.06 -10.16
N ALA A 195 -11.84 12.46 -9.94
CA ALA A 195 -10.65 11.74 -10.39
C ALA A 195 -9.72 11.41 -9.23
N GLY A 196 -8.98 10.31 -9.35
CA GLY A 196 -7.92 9.94 -8.41
C GLY A 196 -8.44 9.66 -6.97
N PRO A 197 -7.89 10.32 -5.93
CA PRO A 197 -8.30 10.12 -4.53
C PRO A 197 -9.74 10.52 -4.21
N GLU A 198 -10.35 11.37 -5.03
CA GLU A 198 -11.69 11.91 -4.79
C GLU A 198 -12.81 10.97 -5.27
N THR A 199 -12.48 9.90 -6.01
CA THR A 199 -13.50 8.93 -6.43
C THR A 199 -14.09 8.19 -5.23
N LYS A 200 -15.36 7.85 -5.30
CA LYS A 200 -16.06 7.18 -4.20
C LYS A 200 -15.44 5.85 -3.80
N LEU A 201 -14.92 5.10 -4.77
CA LEU A 201 -14.16 3.87 -4.50
C LEU A 201 -12.94 4.16 -3.63
N MET A 202 -12.15 5.19 -3.99
CA MET A 202 -10.93 5.53 -3.27
C MET A 202 -11.20 6.17 -1.91
N GLN A 203 -12.34 6.85 -1.74
CA GLN A 203 -12.83 7.31 -0.44
C GLN A 203 -13.24 6.16 0.50
N ASN A 204 -13.63 5.00 -0.06
CA ASN A 204 -13.83 3.77 0.70
C ASN A 204 -12.53 3.00 0.93
N CYS A 205 -11.50 3.22 0.10
CA CYS A 205 -10.17 2.68 0.35
C CYS A 205 -9.53 3.37 1.57
N GLY A 206 -9.29 2.61 2.63
CA GLY A 206 -8.47 3.08 3.74
C GLY A 206 -7.06 3.46 3.30
N ARG A 207 -6.43 4.40 4.01
CA ARG A 207 -5.01 4.72 3.76
C ARG A 207 -4.16 3.48 4.00
N SER A 208 -3.26 3.18 3.06
CA SER A 208 -2.28 2.10 3.23
C SER A 208 -1.34 2.44 4.39
N THR A 209 -1.53 1.75 5.52
CA THR A 209 -0.61 1.81 6.65
C THR A 209 0.37 0.65 6.55
N PHE A 210 1.65 0.92 6.81
CA PHE A 210 2.63 -0.16 6.96
C PHE A 210 2.21 -1.07 8.11
N LYS A 211 1.97 -2.35 7.79
CA LYS A 211 1.63 -3.37 8.77
C LYS A 211 2.90 -3.74 9.54
N ARG A 212 2.86 -3.67 10.87
CA ARG A 212 3.93 -4.15 11.75
C ARG A 212 3.55 -5.51 12.29
N THR A 213 4.49 -6.44 12.32
CA THR A 213 4.24 -7.79 12.82
C THR A 213 4.29 -7.87 14.34
N SER A 214 3.68 -8.91 14.89
CA SER A 214 3.84 -9.31 16.30
C SER A 214 5.30 -9.62 16.63
N ILE A 215 6.04 -10.22 15.69
CA ILE A 215 7.48 -10.54 15.82
C ILE A 215 8.31 -9.26 15.93
N ASP A 216 8.02 -8.21 15.15
CA ASP A 216 8.75 -6.95 15.25
C ASP A 216 8.61 -6.33 16.66
N ARG A 217 7.42 -6.42 17.24
CA ARG A 217 7.18 -5.95 18.62
C ARG A 217 7.93 -6.80 19.64
N LEU A 218 7.91 -8.13 19.50
CA LEU A 218 8.63 -9.04 20.38
C LEU A 218 10.14 -8.81 20.32
N MET A 219 10.70 -8.67 19.11
CA MET A 219 12.12 -8.39 18.91
C MET A 219 12.53 -7.09 19.60
N ASN A 220 11.74 -6.02 19.47
CA ASN A 220 12.01 -4.75 20.16
C ASN A 220 12.01 -4.90 21.69
N ILE A 221 11.05 -5.66 22.24
CA ILE A 221 11.01 -5.96 23.69
C ILE A 221 12.24 -6.77 24.12
N LEU A 222 12.62 -7.80 23.37
CA LEU A 222 13.81 -8.61 23.67
C LEU A 222 15.08 -7.77 23.63
N VAL A 223 15.22 -6.88 22.64
CA VAL A 223 16.36 -5.96 22.53
C VAL A 223 16.41 -5.02 23.74
N LEU A 224 15.28 -4.46 24.17
CA LEU A 224 15.22 -3.65 25.40
C LEU A 224 15.60 -4.45 26.65
N CYS A 225 15.14 -5.70 26.78
CA CYS A 225 15.53 -6.59 27.87
C CYS A 225 17.03 -6.87 27.88
N ILE A 226 17.64 -7.11 26.70
CA ILE A 226 19.09 -7.34 26.56
C ILE A 226 19.87 -6.08 26.95
N PHE A 227 19.46 -4.89 26.53
CA PHE A 227 20.09 -3.64 26.95
C PHE A 227 20.00 -3.42 28.46
N GLY A 228 18.84 -3.71 29.06
CA GLY A 228 18.67 -3.64 30.52
C GLY A 228 19.60 -4.61 31.25
N PHE A 229 19.70 -5.86 30.78
CA PHE A 229 20.60 -6.87 31.33
C PHE A 229 22.07 -6.48 31.17
N LEU A 230 22.47 -5.94 30.01
CA LEU A 230 23.81 -5.44 29.74
C LEU A 230 24.18 -4.31 30.71
N ALA A 231 23.31 -3.31 30.87
CA ALA A 231 23.53 -2.19 31.78
C ALA A 231 23.69 -2.68 33.23
N PHE A 232 22.87 -3.65 33.64
CA PHE A 232 22.97 -4.28 34.96
C PHE A 232 24.30 -5.00 35.17
N MET A 233 24.75 -5.81 34.21
CA MET A 233 26.04 -6.50 34.28
C MET A 233 27.22 -5.52 34.33
N CYS A 234 27.21 -4.47 33.49
CA CYS A 234 28.23 -3.43 33.51
C CYS A 234 28.26 -2.69 34.85
N PHE A 235 27.11 -2.47 35.48
CA PHE A 235 27.02 -1.85 36.79
C PHE A 235 27.63 -2.72 37.89
N VAL A 236 27.32 -4.02 37.92
CA VAL A 236 27.93 -4.97 38.88
C VAL A 236 29.45 -5.04 38.71
N LEU A 237 29.94 -5.10 37.47
CA LEU A 237 31.38 -5.11 37.17
C LEU A 237 32.07 -3.80 37.56
N ALA A 238 31.41 -2.66 37.38
CA ALA A 238 31.93 -1.36 37.80
C ALA A 238 32.06 -1.27 39.34
N ILE A 239 31.08 -1.77 40.09
CA ILE A 239 31.16 -1.86 41.55
C ILE A 239 32.31 -2.79 41.96
N GLY A 240 32.45 -3.95 41.33
CA GLY A 240 33.56 -4.87 41.59
C GLY A 240 34.92 -4.20 41.35
N ASN A 241 35.06 -3.45 40.26
CA ASN A 241 36.26 -2.68 39.97
C ASN A 241 36.53 -1.58 41.03
N TYR A 242 35.50 -0.88 41.49
CA TYR A 242 35.63 0.12 42.54
C TYR A 242 36.13 -0.46 43.87
N ILE A 243 35.56 -1.59 44.30
CA ILE A 243 35.98 -2.30 45.52
C ILE A 243 37.43 -2.76 45.40
N TRP A 244 37.78 -3.36 44.26
CA TRP A 244 39.15 -3.83 43.99
C TRP A 244 40.16 -2.68 44.00
N GLU A 245 39.86 -1.58 43.31
CA GLU A 245 40.72 -0.39 43.22
C GLU A 245 40.94 0.25 44.59
N THR A 246 39.95 0.19 45.47
CA THR A 246 40.02 0.78 46.82
C THR A 246 40.85 -0.09 47.77
N ASN A 247 40.73 -1.41 47.68
CA ASN A 247 41.37 -2.34 48.63
C ASN A 247 42.80 -2.73 48.22
N GLU A 248 43.01 -3.11 46.96
CA GLU A 248 44.26 -3.71 46.46
C GLU A 248 45.01 -2.81 45.46
N GLY A 249 44.37 -1.72 45.01
CA GLY A 249 44.92 -0.83 43.99
C GLY A 249 46.22 -0.14 44.40
N SER A 250 46.46 0.07 45.70
CA SER A 250 47.69 0.67 46.24
C SER A 250 48.90 -0.27 46.11
N GLY A 251 48.71 -1.57 46.30
CA GLY A 251 49.76 -2.59 46.21
C GLY A 251 50.21 -2.89 44.77
N PHE A 252 49.32 -2.68 43.80
CA PHE A 252 49.60 -2.98 42.38
C PHE A 252 50.23 -1.80 41.61
N THR A 253 50.40 -0.64 42.25
CA THR A 253 51.03 0.56 41.65
C THR A 253 52.48 0.35 41.19
N VAL A 254 53.17 -0.64 41.77
CA VAL A 254 54.54 -1.05 41.39
C VAL A 254 54.58 -1.65 39.97
N PHE A 255 53.53 -2.36 39.55
CA PHE A 255 53.44 -3.01 38.24
C PHE A 255 52.65 -2.20 37.22
N LEU A 256 51.72 -1.35 37.67
CA LEU A 256 50.90 -0.49 36.82
C LEU A 256 50.88 0.96 37.36
N PRO A 257 51.75 1.86 36.84
CA PRO A 257 51.82 3.24 37.33
C PRO A 257 50.54 4.02 36.99
N ARG A 258 49.96 4.67 38.01
CA ARG A 258 48.76 5.51 37.86
C ARG A 258 49.10 6.82 37.13
N GLU A 259 48.18 7.34 36.32
CA GLU A 259 48.27 8.71 35.80
C GLU A 259 47.92 9.70 36.94
N ASP A 260 48.75 10.71 37.15
CA ASP A 260 48.56 11.70 38.23
C ASP A 260 47.24 12.47 38.02
N GLY A 261 46.37 12.47 39.04
CA GLY A 261 45.09 13.17 39.03
C GLY A 261 43.84 12.32 38.76
N VAL A 262 43.97 11.01 38.58
CA VAL A 262 42.80 10.12 38.40
C VAL A 262 42.27 9.65 39.76
N SER A 263 41.10 10.15 40.17
CA SER A 263 40.39 9.67 41.35
C SER A 263 39.82 8.25 41.11
N ALA A 264 39.68 7.46 42.17
CA ALA A 264 39.11 6.11 42.08
C ALA A 264 37.70 6.12 41.44
N GLY A 265 36.88 7.12 41.78
CA GLY A 265 35.56 7.31 41.16
C GLY A 265 35.61 7.63 39.67
N PHE A 266 36.58 8.44 39.21
CA PHE A 266 36.75 8.72 37.78
C PHE A 266 37.24 7.49 37.01
N SER A 267 38.12 6.69 37.62
CA SER A 267 38.56 5.40 37.06
C SER A 267 37.39 4.43 36.88
N THR A 268 36.57 4.23 37.92
CA THR A 268 35.37 3.38 37.85
C THR A 268 34.37 3.86 36.79
N PHE A 269 34.17 5.18 36.66
CA PHE A 269 33.30 5.74 35.64
C PHE A 269 33.78 5.41 34.22
N LEU A 270 35.08 5.55 33.93
CA LEU A 270 35.65 5.17 32.63
C LEU A 270 35.59 3.66 32.39
N THR A 271 35.79 2.86 33.43
CA THR A 271 35.72 1.41 33.39
C THR A 271 34.29 0.91 33.10
N PHE A 272 33.26 1.57 33.63
CA PHE A 272 31.86 1.28 33.30
C PHE A 272 31.58 1.39 31.79
N TRP A 273 31.97 2.51 31.16
CA TRP A 273 31.79 2.71 29.72
C TRP A 273 32.65 1.75 28.88
N SER A 274 33.84 1.40 29.38
CA SER A 274 34.71 0.41 28.74
C SER A 274 34.09 -1.00 28.76
N TYR A 275 33.42 -1.39 29.86
CA TYR A 275 32.69 -2.66 29.92
C TYR A 275 31.46 -2.70 29.00
N ILE A 276 30.75 -1.58 28.82
CA ILE A 276 29.66 -1.50 27.82
C ILE A 276 30.19 -1.80 26.41
N ILE A 277 31.36 -1.26 26.07
CA ILE A 277 31.99 -1.47 24.75
C ILE A 277 32.40 -2.94 24.58
N ILE A 278 33.05 -3.51 25.58
CA ILE A 278 33.52 -4.92 25.54
C ILE A 278 32.32 -5.88 25.44
N LEU A 279 31.24 -5.60 26.17
CA LEU A 279 30.05 -6.46 26.22
C LEU A 279 28.99 -6.10 25.16
N ASN A 280 29.28 -5.18 24.23
CA ASN A 280 28.36 -4.85 23.13
C ASN A 280 28.04 -6.05 22.22
N THR A 281 28.89 -7.08 22.22
CA THR A 281 28.65 -8.36 21.52
C THR A 281 27.45 -9.14 22.04
N VAL A 282 26.94 -8.80 23.24
CA VAL A 282 25.71 -9.37 23.80
C VAL A 282 24.46 -8.89 23.03
N VAL A 283 24.52 -7.73 22.38
CA VAL A 283 23.44 -7.21 21.54
C VAL A 283 23.57 -7.85 20.14
N PRO A 284 22.65 -8.75 19.73
CA PRO A 284 22.82 -9.48 18.50
C PRO A 284 22.37 -8.62 17.31
N ILE A 285 23.29 -7.80 16.77
CA ILE A 285 23.03 -6.96 15.59
C ILE A 285 22.65 -7.83 14.37
N SER A 286 23.22 -9.04 14.30
CA SER A 286 22.93 -10.02 13.24
C SER A 286 21.49 -10.54 13.28
N LEU A 287 20.81 -10.53 14.43
CA LEU A 287 19.46 -11.10 14.57
C LEU A 287 18.47 -10.42 13.63
N TYR A 288 18.53 -9.09 13.50
CA TYR A 288 17.65 -8.34 12.61
C TYR A 288 17.86 -8.74 11.14
N VAL A 289 19.12 -8.78 10.71
CA VAL A 289 19.48 -9.13 9.32
C VAL A 289 19.10 -10.58 9.01
N SER A 290 19.34 -11.51 9.94
CA SER A 290 18.96 -12.90 9.78
C SER A 290 17.45 -13.08 9.63
N VAL A 291 16.63 -12.37 10.42
CA VAL A 291 15.17 -12.43 10.30
C VAL A 291 14.69 -11.90 8.95
N GLU A 292 15.26 -10.81 8.46
CA GLU A 292 14.93 -10.27 7.13
C GLU A 292 15.28 -11.24 5.99
N ILE A 293 16.44 -11.92 6.07
CA ILE A 293 16.82 -12.94 5.08
C ILE A 293 15.86 -14.14 5.13
N ILE A 294 15.46 -14.58 6.33
CA ILE A 294 14.48 -15.67 6.50
C ILE A 294 13.13 -15.27 5.90
N ARG A 295 12.66 -14.05 6.16
CA ARG A 295 11.41 -13.49 5.60
C ARG A 295 11.43 -13.48 4.07
N LEU A 296 12.54 -13.04 3.48
CA LEU A 296 12.75 -13.05 2.03
C LEU A 296 12.75 -14.48 1.47
N GLY A 297 13.46 -15.41 2.11
CA GLY A 297 13.48 -16.81 1.73
C GLY A 297 12.09 -17.46 1.77
N ASN A 298 11.31 -17.18 2.81
CA ASN A 298 9.93 -17.65 2.93
C ASN A 298 9.02 -17.08 1.83
N SER A 299 9.22 -15.81 1.44
CA SER A 299 8.49 -15.19 0.33
C SER A 299 8.70 -15.95 -0.97
N PHE A 300 9.97 -16.25 -1.32
CA PHE A 300 10.27 -17.05 -2.50
C PHE A 300 9.73 -18.48 -2.41
N TYR A 301 9.67 -19.05 -1.21
CA TYR A 301 9.11 -20.39 -1.02
C TYR A 301 7.61 -20.45 -1.33
N ILE A 302 6.86 -19.38 -1.00
CA ILE A 302 5.44 -19.24 -1.38
C ILE A 302 5.32 -19.12 -2.90
N ASP A 303 6.14 -18.27 -3.53
CA ASP A 303 6.08 -18.03 -4.98
C ASP A 303 6.43 -19.27 -5.82
N TRP A 304 7.32 -20.13 -5.32
CA TRP A 304 7.76 -21.35 -6.01
C TRP A 304 6.84 -22.57 -5.78
N ASP A 305 5.81 -22.47 -4.94
CA ASP A 305 4.94 -23.61 -4.66
C ASP A 305 3.99 -23.91 -5.83
N ARG A 306 4.27 -25.02 -6.53
CA ARG A 306 3.43 -25.54 -7.62
C ARG A 306 2.03 -25.94 -7.19
N LYS A 307 1.78 -26.24 -5.91
CA LYS A 307 0.44 -26.58 -5.42
C LYS A 307 -0.48 -25.36 -5.31
N MET A 308 0.10 -24.17 -5.18
CA MET A 308 -0.65 -22.91 -5.11
C MET A 308 -0.76 -22.21 -6.49
N TYR A 309 -0.43 -22.92 -7.57
CA TYR A 309 -0.57 -22.43 -8.94
C TYR A 309 -1.93 -22.80 -9.53
N HIS A 310 -2.61 -21.82 -10.12
CA HIS A 310 -3.91 -22.03 -10.76
C HIS A 310 -3.77 -22.14 -12.29
N ALA A 311 -3.93 -23.36 -12.81
CA ALA A 311 -3.66 -23.69 -14.21
C ALA A 311 -4.60 -23.02 -15.23
N ASN A 312 -5.87 -22.79 -14.87
CA ASN A 312 -6.85 -22.25 -15.82
C ASN A 312 -6.63 -20.76 -16.12
N SER A 313 -6.07 -19.99 -15.17
CA SER A 313 -5.75 -18.57 -15.35
C SER A 313 -4.25 -18.31 -15.52
N ASP A 314 -3.41 -19.35 -15.52
CA ASP A 314 -1.95 -19.25 -15.56
C ASP A 314 -1.39 -18.28 -14.49
N THR A 315 -1.96 -18.31 -13.28
CA THR A 315 -1.57 -17.40 -12.18
C THR A 315 -0.89 -18.18 -11.05
N PRO A 316 0.40 -17.93 -10.76
CA PRO A 316 1.06 -18.44 -9.56
C PRO A 316 0.64 -17.67 -8.31
N ALA A 317 0.95 -18.24 -7.14
CA ALA A 317 0.91 -17.48 -5.90
C ALA A 317 2.02 -16.41 -5.90
N GLU A 318 1.70 -15.21 -5.42
CA GLU A 318 2.65 -14.10 -5.35
C GLU A 318 2.59 -13.44 -3.97
N ALA A 319 3.69 -13.54 -3.23
CA ALA A 319 3.86 -12.90 -1.93
C ALA A 319 4.25 -11.42 -2.11
N ARG A 320 3.25 -10.53 -2.18
CA ARG A 320 3.45 -9.08 -2.35
C ARG A 320 4.09 -8.37 -1.16
N THR A 321 4.23 -9.03 -0.01
CA THR A 321 4.83 -8.44 1.20
C THR A 321 5.66 -9.48 1.92
N THR A 322 6.97 -9.25 2.01
CA THR A 322 7.93 -10.19 2.63
C THR A 322 7.83 -10.26 4.14
N THR A 323 7.34 -9.21 4.80
CA THR A 323 7.34 -9.10 6.26
C THR A 323 6.17 -9.81 6.94
N LEU A 324 5.11 -10.19 6.22
CA LEU A 324 3.88 -10.72 6.84
C LEU A 324 3.76 -12.23 6.78
N ASN A 325 4.77 -12.92 6.23
CA ASN A 325 4.71 -14.35 5.96
C ASN A 325 4.51 -15.17 7.25
N GLU A 326 5.13 -14.78 8.36
CA GLU A 326 4.95 -15.43 9.67
C GLU A 326 3.55 -15.28 10.27
N GLU A 327 2.82 -14.21 9.94
CA GLU A 327 1.49 -13.92 10.51
C GLU A 327 0.43 -14.87 9.94
N LEU A 328 0.69 -15.46 8.77
CA LEU A 328 -0.19 -16.47 8.16
C LEU A 328 -0.41 -17.66 9.10
N GLY A 329 0.59 -18.04 9.90
CA GLY A 329 0.48 -19.10 10.90
C GLY A 329 -0.28 -18.71 12.18
N GLN A 330 -0.60 -17.42 12.35
CA GLN A 330 -1.25 -16.88 13.55
C GLN A 330 -2.70 -16.46 13.30
N ILE A 331 -3.23 -16.67 12.09
CA ILE A 331 -4.59 -16.28 11.73
C ILE A 331 -5.61 -17.10 12.54
N LYS A 332 -6.51 -16.40 13.24
CA LYS A 332 -7.61 -17.01 14.02
C LYS A 332 -8.97 -16.91 13.33
N TYR A 333 -9.15 -15.87 12.53
CA TYR A 333 -10.41 -15.56 11.86
C TYR A 333 -10.12 -15.32 10.38
N VAL A 334 -10.84 -16.03 9.53
CA VAL A 334 -10.83 -15.83 8.08
C VAL A 334 -12.15 -15.17 7.71
N PHE A 335 -12.07 -13.92 7.25
CA PHE A 335 -13.21 -13.24 6.66
C PHE A 335 -13.17 -13.49 5.16
N SER A 336 -14.15 -14.21 4.65
CA SER A 336 -14.26 -14.52 3.23
C SER A 336 -15.42 -13.75 2.62
N ASP A 337 -15.20 -13.18 1.44
CA ASP A 337 -16.27 -12.66 0.62
C ASP A 337 -17.05 -13.82 -0.02
N LYS A 338 -18.34 -13.62 -0.30
CA LYS A 338 -19.18 -14.62 -0.96
C LYS A 338 -18.89 -14.65 -2.45
N THR A 339 -19.09 -13.51 -3.11
CA THR A 339 -18.98 -13.40 -4.57
C THR A 339 -17.51 -13.34 -4.98
N GLY A 340 -17.13 -14.07 -6.03
CA GLY A 340 -15.75 -14.07 -6.54
C GLY A 340 -14.73 -14.82 -5.67
N THR A 341 -15.05 -15.17 -4.42
CA THR A 341 -14.18 -15.98 -3.54
C THR A 341 -14.78 -17.36 -3.23
N LEU A 342 -15.98 -17.42 -2.63
CA LEU A 342 -16.63 -18.70 -2.29
C LEU A 342 -17.39 -19.29 -3.48
N THR A 343 -18.01 -18.44 -4.29
CA THR A 343 -18.81 -18.86 -5.45
C THR A 343 -18.18 -18.41 -6.76
N GLN A 344 -18.12 -19.31 -7.75
CA GLN A 344 -17.85 -18.94 -9.13
C GLN A 344 -19.06 -18.15 -9.68
N ASN A 345 -18.82 -17.15 -10.52
CA ASN A 345 -19.87 -16.34 -11.16
C ASN A 345 -20.54 -17.10 -12.32
N ILE A 346 -20.99 -18.34 -12.07
CA ILE A 346 -21.66 -19.23 -13.04
C ILE A 346 -22.93 -19.76 -12.39
N MET A 347 -24.08 -19.35 -12.92
CA MET A 347 -25.39 -19.78 -12.43
C MET A 347 -25.91 -20.93 -13.30
N VAL A 348 -25.83 -22.16 -12.77
CA VAL A 348 -26.33 -23.36 -13.46
C VAL A 348 -27.71 -23.71 -12.92
N PHE A 349 -28.71 -23.76 -13.80
CA PHE A 349 -30.03 -24.29 -13.44
C PHE A 349 -29.93 -25.80 -13.20
N ASN A 350 -30.27 -26.23 -11.98
CA ASN A 350 -30.13 -27.64 -11.58
C ASN A 350 -31.48 -28.37 -11.52
N LYS A 351 -32.44 -27.81 -10.80
CA LYS A 351 -33.75 -28.44 -10.55
C LYS A 351 -34.86 -27.40 -10.52
N CYS A 352 -36.06 -27.78 -10.92
CA CYS A 352 -37.28 -27.03 -10.62
C CYS A 352 -38.37 -27.95 -10.07
N SER A 353 -39.29 -27.37 -9.30
CA SER A 353 -40.52 -28.04 -8.89
C SER A 353 -41.69 -27.41 -9.61
N ILE A 354 -42.43 -28.20 -10.39
CA ILE A 354 -43.62 -27.75 -11.11
C ILE A 354 -44.79 -28.63 -10.66
N ASN A 355 -45.85 -28.01 -10.13
CA ASN A 355 -47.03 -28.70 -9.57
C ASN A 355 -46.67 -29.80 -8.54
N GLY A 356 -45.69 -29.53 -7.67
CA GLY A 356 -45.23 -30.47 -6.64
C GLY A 356 -44.40 -31.64 -7.18
N LYS A 357 -44.12 -31.70 -8.49
CA LYS A 357 -43.20 -32.67 -9.09
C LYS A 357 -41.83 -32.03 -9.27
N SER A 358 -40.80 -32.65 -8.69
CA SER A 358 -39.41 -32.21 -8.85
C SER A 358 -38.84 -32.74 -10.16
N TYR A 359 -38.42 -31.83 -11.02
CA TYR A 359 -37.68 -32.09 -12.26
C TYR A 359 -36.22 -31.77 -12.01
N ALA A 360 -35.37 -32.79 -12.14
CA ALA A 360 -33.93 -32.68 -12.03
C ALA A 360 -33.32 -33.46 -13.19
N GLN A 361 -32.25 -32.94 -13.79
CA GLN A 361 -31.46 -33.72 -14.73
C GLN A 361 -30.64 -34.75 -13.93
N ALA A 362 -30.61 -36.00 -14.38
CA ALA A 362 -29.93 -37.11 -13.72
C ALA A 362 -28.41 -36.93 -13.68
#